data_AF-F3GPM8-F1
#
_entry.id   AF-F3GPM8-F1
#
_cell.length_a   1.000
_cell.length_b   1.000
_cell.length_c   1.000
_cell.angle_alpha   90.00
_cell.angle_beta   90.00
_cell.angle_gamma   90.00
#
_symmetry.space_group_name_H-M   'P 1'
#
loop_
_entity.id
_entity.type
_entity.pdbx_description
1 polymer ?
#
loop_
_entity_poly.entity_id
_entity_poly.type
_entity_poly.pdbx_seq_one_letter_code
_entity_poly.pdbx_strand_id
1 'polypeptide(L)' 'NNGQTCVCANRIYVQDAVYDAFAEKLKAAVGKLKIGNGLEEGVTTGPLIDDKAVAKVKEHIADA' A
#
# COMPACT_ATOMS: atom_id res chain seq x y z
N ASN A 1 4.35 -2.46 7.84
CA ASN A 1 3.34 -3.53 8.05
C ASN A 1 2.27 -3.57 6.94
N ASN A 2 2.52 -3.05 5.74
CA ASN A 2 1.69 -3.31 4.55
C ASN A 2 0.17 -3.08 4.73
N GLY A 3 -0.22 -2.03 5.44
CA GLY A 3 -1.64 -1.76 5.72
C GLY A 3 -2.28 -2.66 6.79
N GLN A 4 -1.56 -3.63 7.35
CA GLN A 4 -2.05 -4.57 8.37
C GLN A 4 -1.98 -3.99 9.79
N THR A 5 -2.25 -2.70 9.94
CA THR A 5 -2.34 -2.02 11.24
C THR A 5 -3.72 -1.38 11.35
N CYS A 6 -4.35 -1.47 12.53
CA CYS A 6 -5.69 -0.95 12.78
C CYS A 6 -5.87 0.56 12.49
N VAL A 7 -4.77 1.32 12.50
CA VAL A 7 -4.76 2.77 12.27
C VAL A 7 -4.21 3.17 10.90
N CYS A 8 -4.06 2.23 9.96
CA CYS A 8 -3.61 2.55 8.61
C CYS A 8 -4.65 3.40 7.87
N ALA A 9 -4.18 4.44 7.18
CA ALA A 9 -5.02 5.25 6.32
C ALA A 9 -5.47 4.43 5.10
N ASN A 10 -6.77 4.14 5.02
CA ASN A 10 -7.38 3.44 3.88
C ASN A 10 -8.14 4.40 2.94
N ARG A 11 -8.27 5.68 3.34
CA ARG A 11 -8.95 6.72 2.57
C ARG A 11 -8.24 8.06 2.80
N ILE A 12 -7.87 8.72 1.70
CA ILE A 12 -7.20 10.02 1.71
C ILE A 12 -8.09 10.99 0.94
N TYR A 13 -8.53 12.07 1.60
CA TYR A 13 -9.21 13.17 0.93
C TYR A 13 -8.18 14.19 0.49
N VAL A 14 -8.23 14.59 -0.78
CA VAL A 14 -7.29 15.54 -1.37
C VAL A 14 -8.11 16.65 -2.01
N GLN A 15 -7.65 17.89 -1.83
CA GLN A 15 -8.31 19.05 -2.43
C GLN A 15 -8.13 19.00 -3.96
N ASP A 16 -9.22 19.25 -4.68
CA ASP A 16 -9.31 19.08 -6.13
C ASP A 16 -8.16 19.74 -6.91
N ALA A 17 -7.82 20.98 -6.57
CA ALA A 17 -6.78 21.74 -7.27
C ALA A 17 -5.36 21.15 -7.16
N VAL A 18 -5.13 20.18 -6.27
CA VAL A 18 -3.84 19.49 -6.11
C VAL A 18 -3.93 17.98 -6.27
N TYR A 19 -5.11 17.44 -6.65
CA TYR A 19 -5.35 16.00 -6.71
C TYR A 19 -4.33 15.27 -7.61
N ASP A 20 -4.20 15.69 -8.87
CA ASP A 20 -3.31 15.01 -9.83
C ASP A 20 -1.84 15.06 -9.39
N ALA A 21 -1.39 16.22 -8.91
CA ALA A 21 -0.03 16.40 -8.43
C ALA A 21 0.25 15.55 -7.18
N PHE A 22 -0.74 15.38 -6.30
CA PHE A 22 -0.63 14.49 -5.15
C PHE A 22 -0.60 13.03 -5.57
N ALA A 23 -1.50 12.60 -6.46
CA ALA A 23 -1.61 11.23 -6.94
C ALA A 23 -0.30 10.76 -7.60
N GLU A 24 0.29 11.59 -8.46
CA GLU A 24 1.58 11.29 -9.11
C GLU A 24 2.73 11.17 -8.10
N LYS A 25 2.80 12.08 -7.12
CA LYS A 25 3.81 12.00 -6.05
C LYS A 25 3.63 10.77 -5.17
N LEU A 26 2.38 10.44 -4.83
CA LEU A 26 2.07 9.26 -4.04
C LEU A 26 2.47 7.99 -4.78
N LYS A 27 2.11 7.86 -6.06
CA LYS A 27 2.52 6.75 -6.92
C LYS A 27 4.05 6.63 -6.99
N ALA A 28 4.75 7.73 -7.22
CA ALA A 28 6.22 7.74 -7.26
C ALA A 28 6.86 7.36 -5.91
N ALA A 29 6.25 7.74 -4.78
CA ALA A 29 6.73 7.37 -3.45
C ALA A 29 6.48 5.88 -3.16
N VAL A 30 5.27 5.38 -3.46
CA VAL A 30 4.89 3.96 -3.29
C VAL A 30 5.76 3.06 -4.17
N GLY A 31 6.08 3.49 -5.39
CA GLY A 31 6.95 2.73 -6.30
C GLY A 31 8.40 2.57 -5.82
N LYS A 32 8.83 3.31 -4.78
CA LYS A 32 10.17 3.17 -4.18
C LYS A 32 10.21 2.14 -3.05
N LEU A 33 9.06 1.62 -2.62
CA LEU A 33 9.00 0.61 -1.56
C LEU A 33 9.66 -0.68 -2.05
N LYS A 34 10.52 -1.26 -1.21
CA LYS A 34 11.19 -2.53 -1.48
C LYS A 34 10.40 -3.65 -0.83
N ILE A 35 9.80 -4.50 -1.67
CA ILE A 35 9.00 -5.65 -1.25
C ILE A 35 9.90 -6.88 -1.19
N GLY A 36 9.84 -7.65 -0.11
CA GLY A 36 10.66 -8.86 0.03
C GLY A 36 10.54 -9.54 1.38
N ASN A 37 11.50 -10.40 1.68
CA ASN A 37 11.62 -11.04 2.98
C ASN A 37 11.95 -9.99 4.05
N GLY A 38 11.16 -9.93 5.13
CA GLY A 38 11.33 -8.92 6.19
C GLY A 38 12.64 -9.02 6.98
N LEU A 39 13.42 -10.09 6.80
CA LEU A 39 14.74 -10.26 7.38
C LEU A 39 15.89 -9.75 6.50
N GLU A 40 15.61 -9.42 5.23
CA GLU A 40 16.63 -8.93 4.30
C GLU A 40 16.85 -7.43 4.45
N GLU A 41 18.12 -7.02 4.39
CA GLU A 41 18.48 -5.61 4.52
C GLU A 41 17.89 -4.76 3.39
N GLY A 42 17.28 -3.65 3.76
CA GLY A 42 16.68 -2.70 2.81
C GLY A 42 15.28 -3.08 2.34
N VAL A 43 14.72 -4.23 2.70
CA VAL A 43 13.28 -4.50 2.51
C VAL A 43 12.48 -3.59 3.44
N THR A 44 11.56 -2.81 2.87
CA THR A 44 10.70 -1.88 3.63
C THR A 44 9.31 -2.45 3.89
N THR A 45 8.93 -3.48 3.11
CA THR A 45 7.55 -3.94 2.95
C THR A 45 7.58 -5.47 2.88
N GLY A 46 7.19 -6.16 3.96
CA GLY A 46 7.20 -7.63 4.05
C GLY A 46 6.02 -8.30 3.32
N PRO A 47 5.71 -9.58 3.62
CA PRO A 47 4.49 -10.22 3.13
C PRO A 47 3.23 -9.78 3.91
N LEU A 48 2.06 -10.19 3.43
CA LEU A 48 0.84 -10.24 4.25
C LEU A 48 0.91 -11.46 5.19
N ILE A 49 0.06 -11.48 6.23
CA ILE A 49 0.13 -12.47 7.30
C ILE A 49 -0.15 -13.90 6.84
N ASP A 50 -1.11 -14.09 5.91
CA ASP A 50 -1.52 -15.39 5.39
C ASP A 50 -2.20 -15.28 4.01
N ASP A 51 -2.51 -16.43 3.40
CA ASP A 51 -3.16 -16.51 2.09
C ASP A 51 -4.60 -15.97 2.09
N LYS A 52 -5.30 -16.00 3.23
CA LYS A 52 -6.65 -15.44 3.34
C LYS A 52 -6.61 -13.91 3.23
N ALA A 53 -5.63 -13.27 3.87
CA ALA A 53 -5.39 -11.84 3.73
C ALA A 53 -5.06 -11.47 2.29
N VAL A 54 -4.24 -12.28 1.60
CA VAL A 54 -3.94 -12.10 0.17
C VAL A 54 -5.21 -12.20 -0.68
N ALA A 55 -6.03 -13.24 -0.46
CA ALA A 55 -7.28 -13.42 -1.20
C ALA A 55 -8.24 -12.24 -1.02
N LYS A 56 -8.41 -11.78 0.22
CA LYS A 56 -9.25 -10.61 0.56
C LYS A 56 -8.77 -9.33 -0.14
N VAL A 57 -7.46 -9.08 -0.14
CA VAL A 57 -6.90 -7.90 -0.84
C VAL A 57 -7.12 -8.01 -2.35
N LYS A 58 -6.94 -9.20 -2.94
CA LYS A 58 -7.20 -9.42 -4.37
C LYS A 58 -8.67 -9.19 -4.74
N GLU A 59 -9.61 -9.61 -3.89
CA GLU A 59 -11.05 -9.35 -4.08
C GLU A 59 -11.32 -7.83 -4.12
N HIS A 60 -10.82 -7.08 -3.14
CA HIS A 60 -10.98 -5.62 -3.12
C HIS A 60 -10.34 -4.93 -4.34
N ILE A 61 -9.22 -5.45 -4.86
CA ILE A 61 -8.59 -4.93 -6.08
C ILE A 61 -9.45 -5.20 -7.31
N ALA A 62 -10.15 -6.34 -7.37
CA ALA A 62 -10.99 -6.71 -8.51
C ALA A 62 -12.33 -5.94 -8.54
N ASP A 63 -12.83 -5.53 -7.38
CA ASP A 63 -14.05 -4.73 -7.23
C ASP A 63 -13.84 -3.23 -7.54
N ALA A 64 -12.60 -2.73 -7.40
CA ALA A 64 -12.25 -1.32 -7.61
C ALA A 64 -12.02 -0.96 -9.09
#